data_AF-A0A1H2F1E0-F1
#
_entry.id   AF-A0A1H2F1E0-F1
#
_cell.length_a   1.000
_cell.length_b   1.000
_cell.length_c   1.000
_cell.angle_alpha   90.00
_cell.angle_beta   90.00
_cell.angle_gamma   90.00
#
_symmetry.space_group_name_H-M   'P 1'
#
loop_
_entity.id
_entity.type
_entity.pdbx_description
1 polymer ?
#
loop_
_entity_poly.entity_id
_entity_poly.type
_entity_poly.pdbx_seq_one_letter_code
_entity_poly.pdbx_strand_id
1 'polypeptide(L)'
;MSNIPLARKKISRVIEELMKKGEDDLAEELCEAMQLLFRRSPVRRMPNKSSVVTVDMRKKIVDLAKTTDLHAAEIAAVLKVNPGRVSEVLQKHAGVN
;
A
#
# COMPACT_ATOMS: atom_id res chain seq x y z
N MET A 1 2.72 -13.13 16.30
CA MET A 1 2.94 -11.68 16.48
C MET A 1 4.43 -11.42 16.57
N SER A 2 4.93 -10.33 15.99
CA SER A 2 6.37 -10.02 16.03
C SER A 2 6.72 -9.25 17.30
N ASN A 3 7.64 -9.79 18.11
CA ASN A 3 8.11 -9.17 19.36
C ASN A 3 9.20 -8.10 19.14
N ILE A 4 9.44 -7.68 17.89
CA ILE A 4 10.49 -6.72 17.50
C ILE A 4 10.40 -5.36 18.23
N PRO A 5 9.21 -4.76 18.48
CA PRO A 5 9.12 -3.53 19.27
C PRO A 5 9.63 -3.70 20.71
N LEU A 6 9.31 -4.83 21.35
CA LEU A 6 9.74 -5.13 22.71
C LEU A 6 11.25 -5.41 22.78
N ALA A 7 11.79 -6.11 21.77
CA ALA A 7 13.22 -6.35 21.64
C ALA A 7 14.00 -5.03 21.53
N ARG A 8 13.55 -4.10 20.68
CA ARG A 8 14.15 -2.76 20.57
C ARG A 8 14.19 -2.02 21.90
N LYS A 9 13.06 -1.99 22.63
CA LYS A 9 13.00 -1.35 23.96
C LYS A 9 13.99 -1.95 24.96
N LYS A 10 14.17 -3.28 24.94
CA LYS A 10 15.15 -3.95 25.80
C LYS A 10 16.59 -3.63 25.40
N ILE A 11 16.89 -3.64 24.10
CA ILE A 11 18.23 -3.33 23.56
C ILE A 11 18.63 -1.88 23.87
N SER A 12 17.72 -0.91 23.68
CA SER A 12 17.99 0.50 24.02
C SER A 12 18.34 0.68 25.50
N ARG A 13 17.70 -0.05 26.40
CA ARG A 13 18.02 0.00 27.83
C ARG A 13 19.41 -0.55 28.12
N VAL A 14 19.83 -1.62 27.43
CA VAL A 14 21.18 -2.19 27.58
C VAL A 14 22.23 -1.21 27.05
N ILE A 15 21.97 -0.54 25.92
CA ILE A 15 22.86 0.52 25.40
C ILE A 15 23.07 1.62 26.43
N GLU A 16 21.99 2.14 27.03
CA GLU A 16 22.08 3.17 28.08
C GLU A 16 22.89 2.70 29.30
N GLU A 17 22.76 1.43 29.68
CA GLU A 17 23.52 0.85 30.79
C GLU A 17 25.01 0.67 30.46
N LEU A 18 25.35 0.30 29.21
CA LEU A 18 26.72 0.17 28.73
C LEU A 18 27.43 1.53 28.66
N MET A 19 26.77 2.55 28.10
CA MET A 19 27.30 3.92 28.07
C MET A 19 27.58 4.47 29.47
N LYS A 20 26.69 4.19 30.45
CA LYS A 20 26.92 4.59 31.86
C LYS A 20 28.11 3.90 32.51
N LYS A 21 28.50 2.73 32.01
CA LYS A 21 29.65 1.97 32.49
C LYS A 21 30.95 2.33 31.77
N GLY A 22 30.89 3.18 30.73
CA GLY A 22 32.03 3.54 29.88
C GLY A 22 32.40 2.45 28.86
N GLU A 23 31.49 1.52 28.59
CA GLU A 23 31.66 0.46 27.59
C GLU A 23 31.17 0.95 26.22
N ASP A 24 31.78 2.03 25.73
CA ASP A 24 31.31 2.77 24.55
C ASP A 24 31.37 1.92 23.27
N ASP A 25 32.42 1.12 23.10
CA ASP A 25 32.59 0.22 21.94
C ASP A 25 31.45 -0.81 21.85
N LEU A 26 31.06 -1.40 22.98
CA LEU A 26 29.95 -2.36 23.05
C LEU A 26 28.59 -1.68 22.83
N ALA A 27 28.44 -0.44 23.31
CA ALA A 27 27.23 0.34 23.09
C ALA A 27 27.06 0.70 21.61
N GLU A 28 28.15 1.02 20.91
CA GLU A 28 28.16 1.31 19.47
C GLU A 28 27.78 0.07 18.64
N GLU A 29 28.40 -1.08 18.91
CA GLU A 29 28.07 -2.33 18.21
C GLU A 29 26.58 -2.70 18.38
N LEU A 30 26.04 -2.52 19.59
CA LEU A 30 24.63 -2.80 19.85
C LEU A 30 23.69 -1.79 19.15
N CYS A 31 24.11 -0.53 19.02
CA CYS A 31 23.40 0.48 18.25
C CYS A 31 23.29 0.09 16.77
N GLU A 32 24.39 -0.38 16.17
CA GLU A 32 24.39 -0.88 14.78
C GLU A 32 23.47 -2.09 14.62
N ALA A 33 23.57 -3.07 15.54
CA ALA A 33 22.70 -4.24 15.54
C ALA A 33 21.21 -3.86 15.69
N MET A 34 20.90 -2.84 16.48
CA MET A 34 19.54 -2.32 16.65
C MET A 34 18.97 -1.77 15.33
N GLN A 35 19.79 -1.19 14.44
CA GLN A 35 19.33 -0.70 13.14
C GLN A 35 18.81 -1.83 12.24
N LEU A 36 19.39 -3.03 12.35
CA LEU A 36 18.95 -4.22 11.60
C LEU A 36 17.54 -4.69 11.98
N LEU A 37 17.04 -4.30 13.16
CA LEU A 37 15.68 -4.60 13.61
C LEU A 37 14.63 -3.66 13.02
N PHE A 38 15.04 -2.58 12.37
CA PHE A 38 14.10 -1.73 11.64
C PHE A 38 13.80 -2.33 10.29
N ARG A 39 12.51 -2.57 10.04
CA ARG A 39 12.05 -2.98 8.72
C ARG A 39 12.33 -1.85 7.74
N ARG A 40 12.98 -2.16 6.61
CA ARG A 40 13.08 -1.22 5.49
C ARG A 40 11.66 -0.78 5.10
N SER A 41 11.48 0.54 4.96
CA SER A 41 10.20 1.11 4.53
C SER A 41 9.77 0.43 3.22
N PRO A 42 8.51 -0.03 3.09
CA PRO A 42 8.06 -0.60 1.84
C PRO A 42 8.29 0.43 0.72
N VAL A 43 9.00 0.01 -0.33
CA VAL A 43 9.18 0.82 -1.53
C VAL A 43 7.79 1.23 -2.01
N ARG A 44 7.51 2.54 -2.02
CA ARG A 44 6.24 3.07 -2.52
C ARG A 44 6.09 2.58 -3.97
N ARG A 45 5.04 1.81 -4.23
CA ARG A 45 4.69 1.42 -5.61
C ARG A 45 4.46 2.70 -6.40
N MET A 46 5.18 2.85 -7.51
CA MET A 46 4.96 3.96 -8.43
C MET A 46 3.51 3.90 -8.91
N PRO A 47 2.75 5.02 -8.89
CA PRO A 47 1.38 5.02 -9.35
C PRO A 47 1.37 4.61 -10.82
N ASN A 48 0.71 3.48 -11.11
CA ASN A 48 0.56 3.02 -12.48
C ASN A 48 -0.39 3.98 -13.20
N LYS A 49 0.12 4.78 -14.14
CA LYS A 49 -0.70 5.68 -14.96
C LYS A 49 -1.56 4.81 -15.88
N SER A 50 -2.75 4.44 -15.41
CA SER A 50 -3.73 3.75 -16.26
C SER A 50 -4.19 4.69 -17.38
N SER A 51 -4.35 4.14 -18.58
CA SER A 51 -4.89 4.85 -19.75
C SER A 51 -6.22 5.53 -19.39
N VAL A 52 -6.38 6.79 -19.81
CA VAL A 52 -7.58 7.58 -19.57
C VAL A 52 -8.77 6.92 -20.27
N VAL A 53 -9.88 6.73 -19.55
CA VAL A 53 -11.13 6.24 -20.14
C VAL A 53 -11.71 7.33 -21.04
N THR A 54 -11.72 7.07 -22.36
CA THR A 54 -12.29 7.97 -23.37
C THR A 54 -13.81 8.10 -23.20
N VAL A 55 -14.40 9.15 -23.77
CA VAL A 55 -15.86 9.38 -23.71
C VAL A 55 -16.63 8.20 -24.30
N ASP A 56 -16.16 7.65 -25.42
CA ASP A 56 -16.79 6.49 -26.07
C ASP A 56 -16.74 5.24 -25.19
N MET A 57 -15.64 5.04 -24.47
CA MET A 57 -15.51 3.91 -23.54
C MET A 57 -16.47 4.06 -22.35
N ARG A 58 -16.70 5.29 -21.85
CA ARG A 58 -17.69 5.52 -20.79
C ARG A 58 -19.10 5.18 -21.25
N LYS A 59 -19.48 5.57 -22.47
CA LYS A 59 -20.79 5.22 -23.04
C LYS A 59 -20.96 3.71 -23.09
N LYS A 60 -19.98 2.99 -23.62
CA LYS A 60 -20.00 1.51 -23.67
C LYS A 60 -20.15 0.87 -22.28
N ILE A 61 -19.45 1.38 -21.27
CA ILE A 61 -19.55 0.89 -19.88
C ILE A 61 -20.98 1.07 -19.35
N VAL A 62 -21.54 2.27 -19.52
CA VAL A 62 -22.90 2.61 -19.04
C VAL A 62 -23.96 1.81 -19.79
N ASP A 63 -23.83 1.67 -21.09
CA ASP A 63 -24.78 0.92 -21.93
C ASP A 63 -24.77 -0.56 -21.54
N LEU A 64 -23.60 -1.17 -21.32
CA LEU A 64 -23.50 -2.55 -20.82
C LEU A 64 -24.13 -2.70 -19.44
N ALA A 65 -23.86 -1.78 -18.51
CA ALA A 65 -24.44 -1.84 -17.16
C ALA A 65 -25.96 -1.64 -17.14
N LYS A 66 -26.55 -0.98 -18.15
CA LYS A 66 -28.01 -0.81 -18.27
C LYS A 66 -28.69 -1.97 -18.99
N THR A 67 -28.00 -2.60 -19.92
CA THR A 67 -28.55 -3.66 -20.78
C THR A 67 -28.28 -5.07 -20.26
N THR A 68 -27.35 -5.22 -19.31
CA THR A 68 -26.96 -6.50 -18.73
C THR A 68 -26.84 -6.40 -17.22
N ASP A 69 -27.03 -7.52 -16.51
CA ASP A 69 -26.81 -7.63 -15.06
C ASP A 69 -25.34 -7.98 -14.72
N LEU A 70 -24.42 -7.57 -15.59
CA LEU A 70 -23.00 -7.88 -15.42
C LEU A 70 -22.39 -7.06 -14.28
N HIS A 71 -21.61 -7.73 -13.45
CA HIS A 71 -20.85 -7.05 -12.41
C HIS A 71 -19.73 -6.19 -13.04
N ALA A 72 -19.29 -5.14 -12.34
CA ALA A 72 -18.26 -4.21 -12.85
C ALA A 72 -16.96 -4.91 -13.29
N ALA A 73 -16.60 -6.01 -12.62
CA ALA A 73 -15.45 -6.84 -12.98
C ALA A 73 -15.62 -7.56 -14.34
N GLU A 74 -16.85 -7.97 -14.66
CA GLU A 74 -17.19 -8.66 -15.90
C GLU A 74 -17.25 -7.67 -17.07
N ILE A 75 -17.85 -6.49 -16.85
CA ILE A 75 -17.82 -5.38 -17.82
C ILE A 75 -16.37 -4.98 -18.13
N ALA A 76 -15.51 -4.95 -17.12
CA ALA A 76 -14.09 -4.66 -17.27
C ALA A 76 -13.36 -5.72 -18.11
N ALA A 77 -13.68 -7.01 -17.91
CA ALA A 77 -13.13 -8.10 -18.72
C ALA A 77 -13.57 -8.00 -20.19
N VAL A 78 -14.85 -7.72 -20.45
CA VAL A 78 -15.42 -7.56 -21.80
C VAL A 78 -14.75 -6.40 -22.53
N LEU A 79 -14.57 -5.26 -21.86
CA LEU A 79 -14.00 -4.06 -22.47
C LEU A 79 -12.47 -3.99 -22.40
N LYS A 80 -11.81 -4.97 -21.76
CA LYS A 80 -10.36 -4.99 -21.48
C LYS A 80 -9.88 -3.71 -20.79
N VAL A 81 -10.65 -3.24 -19.79
CA VAL A 81 -10.35 -2.04 -19.01
C VAL A 81 -10.07 -2.42 -17.55
N ASN A 82 -9.38 -1.56 -16.82
CA ASN A 82 -9.19 -1.74 -15.38
C ASN A 82 -10.55 -1.70 -14.64
N PRO A 83 -10.88 -2.70 -13.80
CA PRO A 83 -12.15 -2.74 -13.05
C PRO A 83 -12.42 -1.49 -12.21
N GLY A 84 -11.39 -0.91 -11.59
CA GLY A 84 -11.54 0.32 -10.80
C GLY A 84 -12.04 1.49 -11.64
N ARG A 85 -11.66 1.57 -12.92
CA ARG A 85 -12.15 2.59 -13.85
C ARG A 85 -13.62 2.38 -14.22
N VAL A 86 -14.06 1.14 -14.33
CA VAL A 86 -15.47 0.81 -14.56
C VAL A 86 -16.29 1.24 -13.34
N SER A 87 -15.85 0.90 -12.13
CA SER A 87 -16.50 1.34 -10.89
C SER A 87 -16.57 2.87 -10.75
N GLU A 88 -15.47 3.59 -11.06
CA GLU A 88 -15.46 5.06 -11.07
C GLU A 88 -16.49 5.65 -12.05
N VAL A 89 -16.65 5.06 -13.23
CA VAL A 89 -17.61 5.53 -14.25
C VAL A 89 -19.04 5.28 -13.79
N LEU A 90 -19.33 4.09 -13.25
CA LEU A 90 -20.67 3.74 -12.77
C LEU A 90 -21.08 4.58 -11.55
N GLN A 91 -20.17 4.82 -10.60
CA GLN A 91 -20.44 5.70 -9.45
C GLN A 91 -20.75 7.13 -9.89
N LYS A 92 -19.94 7.69 -10.81
CA LYS A 92 -20.19 9.04 -11.38
C LYS A 92 -21.50 9.12 -12.14
N HIS A 93 -21.91 8.06 -12.81
CA HIS A 93 -23.21 8.01 -13.51
C HIS A 93 -24.39 7.85 -12.54
N ALA A 94 -24.21 7.15 -11.42
CA ALA A 94 -25.25 6.95 -10.40
C ALA A 94 -25.51 8.20 -9.54
N GLY A 95 -24.72 9.26 -9.69
CA GLY A 95 -24.90 10.52 -8.95
C GLY A 95 -24.51 10.43 -7.47
N VAL A 96 -23.80 9.38 -7.07
CA VAL A 96 -23.34 9.20 -5.68
C VAL A 96 -21.91 9.74 -5.58
N ASN A 97 -21.78 10.90 -4.94
CA ASN A 97 -20.49 11.51 -4.58
C ASN A 97 -19.82 10.74 -3.44
#